data_AF-A0A938H4U9-F1
#
_entry.id   AF-A0A938H4U9-F1
#
_cell.length_a   1.000
_cell.length_b   1.000
_cell.length_c   1.000
_cell.angle_alpha   90.00
_cell.angle_beta   90.00
_cell.angle_gamma   90.00
#
_symmetry.space_group_name_H-M   'P 1'
#
loop_
_entity.id
_entity.type
_entity.pdbx_description
1 polymer ?
#
loop_
_entity_poly.entity_id
_entity_poly.type
_entity_poly.pdbx_seq_one_letter_code
_entity_poly.pdbx_strand_id
1 'polypeptide(L)'
;MPLPRTSRAIWRLTVALAALLASATSVHAQRILGPTEDAVTLPRRTFRATIGGESSVQRDRWRDGRLEGLGAPLTGDSLNAARLSLLGPLDASLSALGVSGLASTLGSPRLDVRQRLFVTPVGLEYGLTDRITLGVHATLVRTRAEAQLRMRGDSGRANVGVNPISLGSGVAAVNGTAIGRYSAAATALIARRDACVANPGTSAQCPTILAELSRVATLASLTGQFATGLSQLYGTTSTAGRPYVPMAGSAIDSALKARSDSLATAMSRYGITSLTGATLPLGAQTPMTAAELAALVSDSTRGYGARALNDNSLTAIGDVHVGAKILVLDRIARGERGRFVSEARGIRQSIGLDLRIGTGTPDDPDGLIDLGTGTGMHAVTVRSHTDLVWEERFWATVNLGVAQGIGSVTRDLRLPSLASQEFLEVWRSRPTVVRPGSALEAEVAPRWQVSDYIALTALWQWRRTTADLHALAAGAPVEDLLPGQLPMDAALLDARTATSSHRAALGATYSSLAARARGREGRAFEISYLHLQTIASGAGIVPKRFEDRIVLRFYPRFRAR
;
A
#
# COMPACT_ATOMS: atom_id res chain seq x y z
N MET A 1 14.85 -30.60 13.70
CA MET A 1 14.50 -29.20 13.36
C MET A 1 13.74 -28.61 14.56
N PRO A 2 14.26 -27.59 15.25
CA PRO A 2 13.67 -27.10 16.51
C PRO A 2 12.44 -26.20 16.24
N LEU A 3 11.43 -26.33 17.09
CA LEU A 3 10.18 -25.54 17.05
C LEU A 3 10.44 -24.02 16.98
N PRO A 4 9.62 -23.25 16.25
CA PRO A 4 9.82 -21.82 16.04
C PRO A 4 9.74 -21.02 17.35
N ARG A 5 10.61 -19.99 17.45
CA ARG A 5 10.81 -19.10 18.61
C ARG A 5 9.56 -18.36 19.11
N THR A 6 8.43 -18.43 18.40
CA THR A 6 7.15 -17.79 18.77
C THR A 6 6.43 -18.49 19.91
N SER A 7 6.59 -19.81 20.09
CA SER A 7 5.95 -20.56 21.19
C SER A 7 6.47 -20.18 22.57
N ARG A 8 7.77 -19.84 22.66
CA ARG A 8 8.43 -19.46 23.92
C ARG A 8 8.00 -18.09 24.44
N ALA A 9 7.63 -17.17 23.53
CA ALA A 9 7.13 -15.84 23.90
C ALA A 9 5.71 -15.93 24.47
N ILE A 10 4.84 -16.75 23.86
CA ILE A 10 3.49 -17.01 24.33
C ILE A 10 3.53 -17.65 25.72
N TRP A 11 4.36 -18.69 25.91
CA TRP A 11 4.49 -19.39 27.19
C TRP A 11 5.01 -18.47 28.31
N ARG A 12 5.98 -17.61 28.02
CA ARG A 12 6.48 -16.61 28.98
C ARG A 12 5.42 -15.57 29.34
N LEU A 13 4.59 -15.16 28.38
CA LEU A 13 3.46 -14.27 28.63
C LEU A 13 2.39 -14.94 29.50
N THR A 14 2.10 -16.24 29.28
CA THR A 14 1.12 -17.00 30.09
C THR A 14 1.61 -17.18 31.52
N VAL A 15 2.90 -17.49 31.70
CA VAL A 15 3.51 -17.64 33.04
C VAL A 15 3.60 -16.29 33.77
N ALA A 16 3.92 -15.21 33.07
CA ALA A 16 3.91 -13.86 33.66
C ALA A 16 2.49 -13.43 34.06
N LEU A 17 1.48 -13.73 33.24
CA LEU A 17 0.08 -13.49 33.55
C LEU A 17 -0.37 -14.30 34.77
N ALA A 18 0.02 -15.58 34.85
CA ALA A 18 -0.28 -16.46 35.98
C ALA A 18 0.43 -16.01 37.28
N ALA A 19 1.65 -15.51 37.19
CA ALA A 19 2.39 -14.96 38.33
C ALA A 19 1.79 -13.64 38.84
N LEU A 20 1.31 -12.77 37.94
CA LEU A 20 0.59 -11.54 38.29
C LEU A 20 -0.80 -11.82 38.88
N LEU A 21 -1.45 -12.90 38.45
CA LEU A 21 -2.71 -13.38 39.06
C LEU A 21 -2.51 -13.90 40.49
N ALA A 22 -1.32 -14.43 40.82
CA ALA A 22 -1.03 -15.02 42.12
C ALA A 22 -0.60 -14.00 43.21
N SER A 23 -0.32 -12.74 42.87
CA SER A 23 0.30 -11.76 43.80
C SER A 23 -0.63 -10.65 44.32
N ALA A 24 -1.95 -10.76 44.17
CA ALA A 24 -2.89 -9.71 44.58
C ALA A 24 -3.32 -9.84 46.06
N THR A 25 -2.56 -9.28 47.00
CA THR A 25 -2.97 -9.17 48.42
C THR A 25 -3.97 -8.02 48.64
N SER A 26 -4.85 -8.18 49.63
CA SER A 26 -6.03 -7.34 49.92
C SER A 26 -5.72 -5.94 50.49
N VAL A 27 -6.04 -4.90 49.71
CA VAL A 27 -6.46 -3.58 50.20
C VAL A 27 -7.69 -3.21 49.35
N HIS A 28 -8.76 -2.71 49.98
CA HIS A 28 -10.02 -2.35 49.30
C HIS A 28 -9.73 -1.51 48.04
N ALA A 29 -10.21 -1.97 46.88
CA ALA A 29 -9.98 -1.32 45.60
C ALA A 29 -11.31 -1.12 44.84
N GLN A 30 -11.46 0.02 44.16
CA GLN A 30 -12.67 0.42 43.44
C GLN A 30 -12.67 -0.04 41.97
N ARG A 31 -13.83 -0.45 41.44
CA ARG A 31 -13.96 -0.88 40.06
C ARG A 31 -13.87 0.26 39.05
N ILE A 32 -12.70 0.36 38.42
CA ILE A 32 -12.34 1.35 37.40
C ILE A 32 -12.62 0.79 36.01
N LEU A 33 -13.37 1.53 35.18
CA LEU A 33 -13.63 1.17 33.78
C LEU A 33 -12.33 1.29 32.96
N GLY A 34 -12.17 0.47 31.93
CA GLY A 34 -10.92 0.41 31.15
C GLY A 34 -10.86 1.37 29.94
N PRO A 35 -9.72 1.37 29.23
CA PRO A 35 -9.57 2.08 27.95
C PRO A 35 -10.45 1.51 26.84
N THR A 36 -10.83 0.24 26.94
CA THR A 36 -11.72 -0.43 25.99
C THR A 36 -13.19 -0.29 26.38
N GLU A 37 -14.10 -0.59 25.47
CA GLU A 37 -15.53 -0.64 25.80
C GLU A 37 -15.82 -1.79 26.77
N ASP A 38 -16.73 -1.56 27.71
CA ASP A 38 -17.17 -2.52 28.71
C ASP A 38 -18.68 -2.73 28.65
N ALA A 39 -19.17 -3.63 29.52
CA ALA A 39 -20.58 -3.95 29.57
C ALA A 39 -21.44 -2.87 30.27
N VAL A 40 -20.85 -1.76 30.74
CA VAL A 40 -21.54 -0.74 31.53
C VAL A 40 -22.38 0.17 30.64
N THR A 41 -23.64 0.37 31.04
CA THR A 41 -24.51 1.43 30.51
C THR A 41 -24.44 2.66 31.41
N LEU A 42 -24.75 3.82 30.87
CA LEU A 42 -24.94 5.03 31.68
C LEU A 42 -26.22 4.93 32.52
N PRO A 43 -26.21 5.40 33.78
CA PRO A 43 -27.44 5.55 34.55
C PRO A 43 -28.42 6.51 33.87
N ARG A 44 -29.71 6.37 34.17
CA ARG A 44 -30.76 7.22 33.61
C ARG A 44 -30.43 8.70 33.83
N ARG A 45 -30.61 9.50 32.77
CA ARG A 45 -30.35 10.96 32.73
C ARG A 45 -28.89 11.35 32.99
N THR A 46 -27.95 10.40 32.88
CA THR A 46 -26.52 10.70 32.93
C THR A 46 -26.01 11.03 31.54
N PHE A 47 -25.20 12.09 31.45
CA PHE A 47 -24.45 12.43 30.24
C PHE A 47 -22.99 12.04 30.42
N ARG A 48 -22.39 11.51 29.35
CA ARG A 48 -20.95 11.29 29.23
C ARG A 48 -20.45 11.98 27.98
N ALA A 49 -19.41 12.78 28.13
CA ALA A 49 -18.64 13.33 27.03
C ALA A 49 -17.30 12.60 26.97
N THR A 50 -16.89 12.20 25.77
CA THR A 50 -15.63 11.52 25.52
C THR A 50 -14.80 12.38 24.59
N ILE A 51 -13.54 12.60 24.95
CA ILE A 51 -12.53 13.18 24.07
C ILE A 51 -11.25 12.35 24.20
N GLY A 52 -10.57 12.10 23.10
CA GLY A 52 -9.31 11.35 23.14
C GLY A 52 -8.30 11.84 22.12
N GLY A 53 -7.14 11.20 22.16
CA GLY A 53 -6.10 11.31 21.15
C GLY A 53 -5.49 9.94 20.92
N GLU A 54 -5.51 9.50 19.68
CA GLU A 54 -4.84 8.28 19.23
C GLU A 54 -3.74 8.70 18.26
N SER A 55 -2.51 8.26 18.53
CA SER A 55 -1.37 8.48 17.65
C SER A 55 -0.86 7.12 17.23
N SER A 56 -0.85 6.86 15.93
CA SER A 56 -0.32 5.61 15.40
C SER A 56 0.74 5.84 14.34
N VAL A 57 1.72 4.95 14.32
CA VAL A 57 2.84 4.96 13.37
C VAL A 57 2.96 3.58 12.75
N GLN A 58 3.15 3.56 11.43
CA GLN A 58 3.40 2.36 10.65
C GLN A 58 4.55 2.60 9.67
N ARG A 59 5.45 1.61 9.57
CA ARG A 59 6.61 1.57 8.65
C ARG A 59 6.69 0.24 7.90
N ASP A 60 6.12 -0.80 8.50
CA ASP A 60 6.07 -2.15 7.96
C ASP A 60 4.60 -2.59 7.85
N ARG A 61 4.37 -3.65 7.06
CA ARG A 61 3.12 -4.37 6.94
C ARG A 61 3.38 -5.87 6.92
N TRP A 62 2.40 -6.63 7.38
CA TRP A 62 2.31 -8.05 7.14
C TRP A 62 1.65 -8.28 5.79
N ARG A 63 2.24 -9.15 4.97
CA ARG A 63 1.67 -9.69 3.73
C ARG A 63 1.68 -11.20 3.86
N ASP A 64 0.50 -11.78 4.06
CA ASP A 64 0.32 -13.23 4.17
C ASP A 64 1.30 -13.87 5.18
N GLY A 65 1.43 -13.24 6.36
CA GLY A 65 2.32 -13.68 7.43
C GLY A 65 3.78 -13.24 7.32
N ARG A 66 4.22 -12.66 6.19
CA ARG A 66 5.57 -12.11 6.03
C ARG A 66 5.61 -10.62 6.34
N LEU A 67 6.57 -10.19 7.15
CA LEU A 67 6.79 -8.76 7.41
C LEU A 67 7.62 -8.13 6.28
N GLU A 68 7.15 -7.01 5.75
CA GLU A 68 7.85 -6.20 4.74
C GLU A 68 7.62 -4.70 4.98
N GLY A 69 8.51 -3.84 4.46
CA GLY A 69 8.34 -2.39 4.56
C GLY A 69 7.13 -1.90 3.75
N LEU A 70 6.53 -0.78 4.13
CA LEU A 70 5.38 -0.21 3.41
C LEU A 70 5.69 0.13 1.94
N GLY A 71 6.93 0.53 1.63
CA GLY A 71 7.40 0.78 0.27
C GLY A 71 7.98 -0.45 -0.46
N ALA A 72 7.79 -1.66 0.08
CA ALA A 72 8.18 -2.91 -0.58
C ALA A 72 7.74 -3.06 -2.05
N PRO A 73 6.52 -2.65 -2.49
CA PRO A 73 6.10 -2.90 -3.88
C PRO A 73 6.93 -2.13 -4.91
N LEU A 74 7.45 -0.96 -4.55
CA LEU A 74 8.38 -0.17 -5.38
C LEU A 74 9.85 -0.39 -5.01
N THR A 75 10.14 -1.28 -4.06
CA THR A 75 11.52 -1.63 -3.69
C THR A 75 11.93 -2.92 -4.40
N GLY A 76 13.10 -2.95 -5.02
CA GLY A 76 13.58 -4.16 -5.67
C GLY A 76 14.93 -4.02 -6.36
N ASP A 77 15.43 -5.16 -6.83
CA ASP A 77 16.72 -5.25 -7.50
C ASP A 77 16.69 -4.74 -8.95
N SER A 78 15.51 -4.69 -9.58
CA SER A 78 15.35 -4.21 -10.95
C SER A 78 13.97 -3.60 -11.17
N LEU A 79 13.95 -2.45 -11.84
CA LEU A 79 12.77 -1.79 -12.36
C LEU A 79 12.69 -2.07 -13.87
N ASN A 80 12.05 -3.19 -14.21
CA ASN A 80 11.95 -3.76 -15.56
C ASN A 80 10.51 -3.75 -16.08
N ALA A 81 10.27 -4.31 -17.27
CA ALA A 81 8.95 -4.38 -17.90
C ALA A 81 7.85 -5.04 -17.05
N ALA A 82 8.20 -5.94 -16.12
CA ALA A 82 7.24 -6.56 -15.21
C ALA A 82 6.74 -5.61 -14.11
N ARG A 83 7.53 -4.58 -13.76
CA ARG A 83 7.17 -3.54 -12.79
C ARG A 83 6.77 -2.22 -13.44
N LEU A 84 7.29 -1.95 -14.64
CA LEU A 84 6.93 -0.80 -15.46
C LEU A 84 6.56 -1.25 -16.87
N SER A 85 5.26 -1.34 -17.16
CA SER A 85 4.75 -1.74 -18.48
C SER A 85 5.32 -0.91 -19.65
N LEU A 86 5.63 0.36 -19.38
CA LEU A 86 6.35 1.30 -20.25
C LEU A 86 7.64 0.75 -20.88
N LEU A 87 8.35 -0.18 -20.22
CA LEU A 87 9.57 -0.78 -20.73
C LEU A 87 9.32 -1.95 -21.69
N GLY A 88 8.09 -2.49 -21.75
CA GLY A 88 7.73 -3.56 -22.69
C GLY A 88 7.99 -3.21 -24.17
N PRO A 89 7.53 -2.04 -24.66
CA PRO A 89 7.84 -1.58 -26.01
C PRO A 89 9.34 -1.36 -26.29
N LEU A 90 10.14 -1.06 -25.26
CA LEU A 90 11.59 -0.96 -25.36
C LEU A 90 12.21 -2.34 -25.58
N ASP A 91 11.85 -3.33 -24.77
CA ASP A 91 12.31 -4.72 -24.93
C ASP A 91 11.94 -5.28 -26.32
N ALA A 92 10.73 -4.98 -26.81
CA ALA A 92 10.31 -5.34 -28.18
C ALA A 92 11.18 -4.67 -29.27
N SER A 93 11.51 -3.38 -29.08
CA SER A 93 12.38 -2.64 -30.02
C SER A 93 13.81 -3.19 -30.02
N LEU A 94 14.33 -3.58 -28.85
CA LEU A 94 15.65 -4.20 -28.71
C LEU A 94 15.70 -5.60 -29.34
N SER A 95 14.64 -6.40 -29.15
CA SER A 95 14.51 -7.69 -29.81
C SER A 95 14.47 -7.57 -31.33
N ALA A 96 13.75 -6.58 -31.88
CA ALA A 96 13.73 -6.30 -33.32
C ALA A 96 15.11 -5.88 -33.87
N LEU A 97 15.96 -5.27 -33.04
CA LEU A 97 17.35 -4.93 -33.36
C LEU A 97 18.33 -6.10 -33.20
N GLY A 98 17.84 -7.28 -32.81
CA GLY A 98 18.67 -8.49 -32.63
C GLY A 98 19.30 -8.60 -31.24
N VAL A 99 18.88 -7.80 -30.26
CA VAL A 99 19.28 -7.93 -28.86
C VAL A 99 18.25 -8.79 -28.13
N SER A 100 18.62 -10.03 -27.83
CA SER A 100 17.75 -10.98 -27.11
C SER A 100 18.43 -11.48 -25.84
N GLY A 101 17.63 -11.90 -24.86
CA GLY A 101 18.13 -12.43 -23.57
C GLY A 101 18.62 -11.38 -22.56
N LEU A 102 18.51 -10.09 -22.88
CA LEU A 102 18.81 -8.98 -21.95
C LEU A 102 17.52 -8.22 -21.65
N ALA A 103 17.07 -8.24 -20.39
CA ALA A 103 15.91 -7.46 -19.96
C ALA A 103 16.31 -6.00 -19.69
N SER A 104 15.53 -5.04 -20.19
CA SER A 104 15.74 -3.64 -19.83
C SER A 104 15.41 -3.37 -18.36
N THR A 105 16.24 -2.55 -17.71
CA THR A 105 16.10 -2.16 -16.31
C THR A 105 16.62 -0.74 -16.08
N LEU A 106 15.78 0.08 -15.45
CA LEU A 106 16.14 1.44 -15.03
C LEU A 106 16.97 1.48 -13.74
N GLY A 107 17.26 0.30 -13.16
CA GLY A 107 18.07 0.14 -11.96
C GLY A 107 17.27 -0.40 -10.77
N SER A 108 17.80 -0.22 -9.56
CA SER A 108 17.20 -0.74 -8.32
C SER A 108 16.57 0.39 -7.49
N PRO A 109 15.23 0.56 -7.51
CA PRO A 109 14.55 1.52 -6.67
C PRO A 109 14.45 1.03 -5.23
N ARG A 110 14.48 1.99 -4.30
CA ARG A 110 14.16 1.78 -2.89
C ARG A 110 13.21 2.88 -2.44
N LEU A 111 12.05 2.47 -1.95
CA LEU A 111 11.06 3.38 -1.37
C LEU A 111 10.91 3.04 0.11
N ASP A 112 11.29 3.96 0.97
CA ASP A 112 11.02 3.88 2.40
C ASP A 112 9.81 4.76 2.73
N VAL A 113 8.73 4.17 3.26
CA VAL A 113 7.48 4.88 3.59
C VAL A 113 7.23 4.80 5.10
N ARG A 114 6.86 5.93 5.68
CA ARG A 114 6.37 6.03 7.06
C ARG A 114 5.05 6.76 7.06
N GLN A 115 4.02 6.12 7.58
CA GLN A 115 2.72 6.75 7.76
C GLN A 115 2.45 7.00 9.24
N ARG A 116 1.81 8.13 9.52
CA ARG A 116 1.33 8.53 10.84
C ARG A 116 -0.14 8.87 10.73
N LEU A 117 -0.90 8.41 11.71
CA LEU A 117 -2.33 8.64 11.80
C LEU A 117 -2.62 9.15 13.21
N PHE A 118 -3.17 10.35 13.28
CA PHE A 118 -3.65 10.96 14.51
C PHE A 118 -5.18 11.03 14.46
N VAL A 119 -5.85 10.43 15.45
CA VAL A 119 -7.30 10.41 15.55
C VAL A 119 -7.72 11.08 16.84
N THR A 120 -8.60 12.07 16.75
CA THR A 120 -9.22 12.72 17.90
C THR A 120 -10.68 12.28 17.96
N PRO A 121 -11.00 11.21 18.71
CA PRO A 121 -12.40 10.82 18.93
C PRO A 121 -13.10 11.83 19.81
N VAL A 122 -14.31 12.21 19.41
CA VAL A 122 -15.25 13.03 20.18
C VAL A 122 -16.58 12.31 20.24
N GLY A 123 -17.12 12.13 21.44
CA GLY A 123 -18.34 11.38 21.64
C GLY A 123 -19.25 12.00 22.69
N LEU A 124 -20.55 11.84 22.49
CA LEU A 124 -21.58 12.19 23.45
C LEU A 124 -22.51 11.01 23.65
N GLU A 125 -22.74 10.65 24.91
CA GLU A 125 -23.60 9.55 25.29
C GLU A 125 -24.60 9.98 26.37
N TYR A 126 -25.79 9.39 26.31
CA TYR A 126 -26.89 9.67 27.21
C TYR A 126 -27.55 8.39 27.69
N GLY A 127 -27.63 8.23 29.01
CA GLY A 127 -28.42 7.16 29.63
C GLY A 127 -29.91 7.45 29.52
N LEU A 128 -30.59 6.85 28.54
CA LEU A 128 -32.03 6.99 28.36
C LEU A 128 -32.80 6.31 29.51
N THR A 129 -32.36 5.10 29.86
CA THR A 129 -32.81 4.35 31.04
C THR A 129 -31.58 3.77 31.73
N ASP A 130 -31.74 3.13 32.89
CA ASP A 130 -30.60 2.46 33.54
C ASP A 130 -30.06 1.27 32.74
N ARG A 131 -30.80 0.83 31.72
CA ARG A 131 -30.45 -0.28 30.83
C ARG A 131 -30.11 0.17 29.41
N ILE A 132 -30.43 1.39 29.00
CA ILE A 132 -30.28 1.83 27.60
C ILE A 132 -29.46 3.11 27.57
N THR A 133 -28.35 3.08 26.85
CA THR A 133 -27.52 4.25 26.54
C THR A 133 -27.56 4.51 25.05
N LEU A 134 -27.75 5.76 24.66
CA LEU A 134 -27.64 6.22 23.27
C LEU A 134 -26.34 7.00 23.13
N GLY A 135 -25.70 6.91 21.97
CA GLY A 135 -24.43 7.57 21.71
C GLY A 135 -24.27 8.03 20.27
N VAL A 136 -23.53 9.12 20.11
CA VAL A 136 -23.00 9.59 18.82
C VAL A 136 -21.52 9.84 18.99
N HIS A 137 -20.70 9.34 18.06
CA HIS A 137 -19.27 9.60 18.03
C HIS A 137 -18.80 9.98 16.63
N ALA A 138 -17.86 10.90 16.59
CA ALA A 138 -17.18 11.34 15.40
C ALA A 138 -15.67 11.39 15.67
N THR A 139 -14.89 11.25 14.62
CA THR A 139 -13.42 11.34 14.73
C THR A 139 -12.91 12.46 13.83
N LEU A 140 -12.04 13.31 14.37
CA LEU A 140 -11.19 14.15 13.54
C LEU A 140 -9.92 13.38 13.23
N VAL A 141 -9.61 13.19 11.95
CA VAL A 141 -8.52 12.34 11.51
C VAL A 141 -7.50 13.19 10.78
N ARG A 142 -6.24 13.05 11.18
CA ARG A 142 -5.09 13.61 10.49
C ARG A 142 -4.14 12.48 10.08
N THR A 143 -3.99 12.29 8.78
CA THR A 143 -3.02 11.36 8.21
C THR A 143 -1.81 12.13 7.70
N ARG A 144 -0.63 11.51 7.80
CA ARG A 144 0.60 12.00 7.19
C ARG A 144 1.37 10.82 6.64
N ALA A 145 1.72 10.85 5.35
CA ALA A 145 2.68 9.93 4.77
C ALA A 145 3.99 10.67 4.51
N GLU A 146 5.10 10.03 4.86
CA GLU A 146 6.46 10.47 4.60
C GLU A 146 7.08 9.42 3.69
N ALA A 147 7.62 9.84 2.55
CA ALA A 147 8.23 8.94 1.58
C ALA A 147 9.63 9.40 1.21
N GLN A 148 10.56 8.44 1.18
CA GLN A 148 11.90 8.66 0.69
C GLN A 148 12.19 7.67 -0.43
N LEU A 149 12.14 8.18 -1.66
CA LEU A 149 12.54 7.45 -2.84
C LEU A 149 14.05 7.61 -3.06
N ARG A 150 14.74 6.49 -3.28
CA ARG A 150 16.15 6.45 -3.62
C ARG A 150 16.34 5.52 -4.82
N MET A 151 17.24 5.91 -5.71
CA MET A 151 17.71 5.06 -6.81
C MET A 151 19.15 4.65 -6.52
N ARG A 152 19.43 3.35 -6.53
CA ARG A 152 20.81 2.84 -6.51
C ARG A 152 21.36 2.81 -7.95
N GLY A 153 21.42 3.99 -8.57
CA GLY A 153 21.82 4.16 -9.96
C GLY A 153 23.30 3.82 -10.22
N ASP A 154 24.13 3.84 -9.19
CA ASP A 154 25.59 3.71 -9.26
C ASP A 154 26.12 2.25 -9.28
N SER A 155 25.26 1.24 -9.10
CA SER A 155 25.69 -0.14 -8.86
C SER A 155 25.82 -1.05 -10.11
N GLY A 156 25.83 -0.50 -11.32
CA GLY A 156 25.91 -1.29 -12.57
C GLY A 156 24.65 -2.11 -12.89
N ARG A 157 23.55 -1.85 -12.18
CA ARG A 157 22.27 -2.57 -12.31
C ARG A 157 21.28 -1.93 -13.28
N ALA A 158 21.51 -0.69 -13.70
CA ALA A 158 20.76 -0.06 -14.77
C ALA A 158 21.45 -0.33 -16.11
N ASN A 159 20.70 -0.69 -17.14
CA ASN A 159 21.20 -0.88 -18.51
C ASN A 159 20.46 0.00 -19.53
N VAL A 160 19.42 0.72 -19.08
CA VAL A 160 18.69 1.72 -19.86
C VAL A 160 18.51 2.98 -19.01
N GLY A 161 18.41 4.13 -19.66
CA GLY A 161 18.24 5.43 -19.01
C GLY A 161 17.46 6.40 -19.88
N VAL A 162 17.29 7.63 -19.39
CA VAL A 162 16.55 8.68 -20.10
C VAL A 162 17.23 8.99 -21.43
N ASN A 163 16.46 9.06 -22.51
CA ASN A 163 16.99 9.39 -23.83
C ASN A 163 17.54 10.82 -23.86
N PRO A 164 18.83 11.04 -24.18
CA PRO A 164 19.40 12.38 -24.24
C PRO A 164 18.74 13.29 -25.28
N ILE A 165 17.99 12.74 -26.24
CA ILE A 165 17.27 13.54 -27.24
C ILE A 165 16.25 14.49 -26.61
N SER A 166 15.70 14.15 -25.44
CA SER A 166 14.80 15.02 -24.68
C SER A 166 15.52 16.00 -23.74
N LEU A 167 16.85 15.90 -23.61
CA LEU A 167 17.64 16.65 -22.63
C LEU A 167 18.60 17.68 -23.26
N GLY A 168 19.00 17.53 -24.52
CA GLY A 168 20.03 18.37 -25.14
C GLY A 168 19.73 18.80 -26.59
N SER A 169 20.20 19.99 -26.96
CA SER A 169 20.20 20.46 -28.35
C SER A 169 21.26 19.71 -29.17
N GLY A 170 20.96 19.36 -30.42
CA GLY A 170 21.90 18.72 -31.35
C GLY A 170 21.99 17.19 -31.27
N VAL A 171 21.50 16.53 -30.21
CA VAL A 171 21.49 15.05 -30.09
C VAL A 171 20.77 14.40 -31.27
N ALA A 172 19.64 14.95 -31.67
CA ALA A 172 18.85 14.47 -32.81
C ALA A 172 19.64 14.47 -34.13
N ALA A 173 20.52 15.46 -34.35
CA ALA A 173 21.36 15.56 -35.55
C ALA A 173 22.55 14.59 -35.50
N VAL A 174 23.16 14.43 -34.32
CA VAL A 174 24.23 13.43 -34.10
C VAL A 174 23.68 12.02 -34.33
N ASN A 175 22.53 11.69 -33.75
CA ASN A 175 21.86 10.41 -33.95
C ASN A 175 21.50 10.21 -35.44
N GLY A 176 20.95 11.23 -36.09
CA GLY A 176 20.65 11.21 -37.53
C GLY A 176 21.88 10.93 -38.39
N THR A 177 23.03 11.51 -38.06
CA THR A 177 24.29 11.25 -38.76
C THR A 177 24.79 9.82 -38.57
N ALA A 178 24.74 9.29 -37.34
CA ALA A 178 25.12 7.92 -37.04
C ALA A 178 24.21 6.91 -37.77
N ILE A 179 22.90 7.12 -37.73
CA ILE A 179 21.89 6.28 -38.38
C ILE A 179 22.00 6.35 -39.91
N GLY A 180 22.23 7.54 -40.45
CA GLY A 180 22.34 7.78 -41.90
C GLY A 180 23.47 6.99 -42.57
N ARG A 181 24.51 6.61 -41.82
CA ARG A 181 25.58 5.73 -42.36
C ARG A 181 25.05 4.34 -42.74
N TYR A 182 24.13 3.78 -41.97
CA TYR A 182 23.54 2.46 -42.24
C TYR A 182 22.60 2.50 -43.45
N SER A 183 21.74 3.51 -43.55
CA SER A 183 20.87 3.66 -44.72
C SER A 183 21.69 3.92 -45.99
N ALA A 184 22.72 4.77 -45.93
CA ALA A 184 23.62 5.00 -47.05
C ALA A 184 24.38 3.74 -47.47
N ALA A 185 24.85 2.92 -46.52
CA ALA A 185 25.53 1.66 -46.80
C ALA A 185 24.59 0.63 -47.48
N ALA A 186 23.34 0.53 -47.03
CA ALA A 186 22.34 -0.34 -47.65
C ALA A 186 22.06 0.08 -49.10
N THR A 187 21.85 1.39 -49.34
CA THR A 187 21.64 1.92 -50.70
C THR A 187 22.86 1.71 -51.58
N ALA A 188 24.07 1.93 -51.05
CA ALA A 188 25.31 1.71 -51.79
C ALA A 188 25.50 0.23 -52.18
N LEU A 189 25.13 -0.71 -51.32
CA LEU A 189 25.17 -2.14 -51.63
C LEU A 189 24.21 -2.51 -52.77
N ILE A 190 22.98 -1.97 -52.74
CA ILE A 190 21.98 -2.17 -53.80
C ILE A 190 22.48 -1.58 -55.13
N ALA A 191 22.97 -0.34 -55.11
CA ALA A 191 23.52 0.30 -56.31
C ALA A 191 24.69 -0.48 -56.90
N ARG A 192 25.57 -1.03 -56.05
CA ARG A 192 26.69 -1.87 -56.50
C ARG A 192 26.24 -3.19 -57.10
N ARG A 193 25.23 -3.83 -56.50
CA ARG A 193 24.59 -5.04 -57.07
C ARG A 193 24.08 -4.76 -58.47
N ASP A 194 23.32 -3.68 -58.64
CA ASP A 194 22.69 -3.35 -59.92
C ASP A 194 23.75 -3.01 -60.98
N ALA A 195 24.83 -2.32 -60.60
CA ALA A 195 25.97 -2.09 -61.46
C ALA A 195 26.66 -3.40 -61.90
N CYS A 196 26.85 -4.36 -61.00
CA CYS A 196 27.45 -5.66 -61.33
C CYS A 196 26.54 -6.51 -62.24
N VAL A 197 25.22 -6.40 -62.11
CA VAL A 197 24.25 -7.07 -63.01
C VAL A 197 24.31 -6.46 -64.41
N ALA A 198 24.39 -5.13 -64.50
CA ALA A 198 24.48 -4.43 -65.78
C ALA A 198 25.84 -4.63 -66.47
N ASN A 199 26.92 -4.69 -65.70
CA ASN A 199 28.28 -4.88 -66.21
C ASN A 199 29.13 -5.70 -65.20
N PRO A 200 29.28 -7.03 -65.43
CA PRO A 200 30.00 -7.92 -64.52
C PRO A 200 31.48 -7.58 -64.28
N GLY A 201 32.10 -6.74 -65.12
CA GLY A 201 33.50 -6.34 -65.01
C GLY A 201 33.76 -5.05 -64.21
N THR A 202 32.72 -4.35 -63.74
CA THR A 202 32.88 -3.01 -63.14
C THR A 202 33.63 -2.98 -61.80
N SER A 203 33.72 -4.09 -61.07
CA SER A 203 34.33 -4.13 -59.75
C SER A 203 34.84 -5.52 -59.40
N ALA A 204 35.95 -5.62 -58.67
CA ALA A 204 36.54 -6.89 -58.23
C ALA A 204 35.58 -7.78 -57.41
N GLN A 205 34.59 -7.17 -56.75
CA GLN A 205 33.59 -7.86 -55.93
C GLN A 205 32.38 -8.39 -56.74
N CYS A 206 32.27 -8.08 -58.04
CA CYS A 206 31.12 -8.45 -58.86
C CYS A 206 30.91 -9.98 -59.00
N PRO A 207 31.96 -10.82 -59.17
CA PRO A 207 31.78 -12.28 -59.21
C PRO A 207 31.10 -12.82 -57.93
N THR A 208 31.53 -12.35 -56.76
CA THR A 208 30.95 -12.74 -55.46
C THR A 208 29.53 -12.22 -55.30
N ILE A 209 29.25 -10.98 -55.71
CA ILE A 209 27.92 -10.37 -55.62
C ILE A 209 26.91 -11.12 -56.52
N LEU A 210 27.30 -11.45 -57.76
CA LEU A 210 26.44 -12.19 -58.70
C LEU A 210 26.20 -13.63 -58.25
N ALA A 211 27.17 -14.27 -57.60
CA ALA A 211 27.00 -15.60 -57.00
C ALA A 211 26.08 -15.59 -55.77
N GLU A 212 25.91 -14.46 -55.09
CA GLU A 212 25.21 -14.34 -53.81
C GLU A 212 24.07 -13.28 -53.81
N LEU A 213 23.41 -13.07 -54.96
CA LEU A 213 22.39 -12.02 -55.14
C LEU A 213 21.32 -11.97 -54.05
N SER A 214 20.81 -13.13 -53.62
CA SER A 214 19.80 -13.21 -52.55
C SER A 214 20.36 -12.74 -51.20
N ARG A 215 21.57 -13.18 -50.84
CA ARG A 215 22.24 -12.76 -49.60
C ARG A 215 22.57 -11.28 -49.59
N VAL A 216 22.99 -10.72 -50.72
CA VAL A 216 23.24 -9.29 -50.89
C VAL A 216 21.96 -8.48 -50.68
N ALA A 217 20.84 -8.90 -51.27
CA ALA A 217 19.53 -8.27 -51.06
C ALA A 217 19.07 -8.37 -49.60
N THR A 218 19.20 -9.54 -48.98
CA THR A 218 18.87 -9.74 -47.55
C THR A 218 19.75 -8.87 -46.65
N LEU A 219 21.05 -8.78 -46.91
CA LEU A 219 21.97 -7.95 -46.11
C LEU A 219 21.62 -6.46 -46.22
N ALA A 220 21.36 -5.95 -47.42
CA ALA A 220 20.90 -4.57 -47.61
C ALA A 220 19.59 -4.31 -46.85
N SER A 221 18.63 -5.24 -46.92
CA SER A 221 17.37 -5.15 -46.19
C SER A 221 17.58 -5.14 -44.67
N LEU A 222 18.38 -6.05 -44.13
CA LEU A 222 18.69 -6.12 -42.70
C LEU A 222 19.40 -4.87 -42.19
N THR A 223 20.33 -4.30 -42.97
CA THR A 223 20.99 -3.04 -42.61
C THR A 223 20.04 -1.85 -42.66
N GLY A 224 19.14 -1.79 -43.65
CA GLY A 224 18.08 -0.79 -43.71
C GLY A 224 17.13 -0.89 -42.50
N GLN A 225 16.68 -2.11 -42.16
CA GLN A 225 15.84 -2.36 -40.99
C GLN A 225 16.55 -1.99 -39.68
N PHE A 226 17.84 -2.27 -39.56
CA PHE A 226 18.64 -1.86 -38.40
C PHE A 226 18.68 -0.33 -38.28
N ALA A 227 18.87 0.40 -39.39
CA ALA A 227 18.82 1.86 -39.40
C ALA A 227 17.46 2.40 -38.92
N THR A 228 16.36 1.84 -39.44
CA THR A 228 15.00 2.22 -39.02
C THR A 228 14.72 1.88 -37.55
N GLY A 229 15.16 0.73 -37.08
CA GLY A 229 15.01 0.36 -35.67
C GLY A 229 15.79 1.30 -34.74
N LEU A 230 17.01 1.69 -35.14
CA LEU A 230 17.80 2.67 -34.40
C LEU A 230 17.13 4.07 -34.40
N SER A 231 16.53 4.51 -35.51
CA SER A 231 15.82 5.79 -35.54
C SER A 231 14.57 5.79 -34.67
N GLN A 232 13.84 4.68 -34.62
CA GLN A 232 12.68 4.51 -33.73
C GLN A 232 13.10 4.45 -32.25
N LEU A 233 14.25 3.83 -31.95
CA LEU A 233 14.77 3.70 -30.59
C LEU A 233 15.35 5.02 -30.06
N TYR A 234 16.34 5.58 -30.75
CA TYR A 234 17.10 6.74 -30.27
C TYR A 234 16.53 8.09 -30.70
N GLY A 235 15.74 8.12 -31.77
CA GLY A 235 15.21 9.36 -32.34
C GLY A 235 16.23 10.12 -33.21
N THR A 236 15.69 10.97 -34.07
CA THR A 236 16.40 11.86 -35.02
C THR A 236 15.65 13.19 -35.11
N THR A 237 16.06 14.10 -36.00
CA THR A 237 15.31 15.35 -36.26
C THR A 237 13.90 15.12 -36.82
N SER A 238 13.66 13.95 -37.44
CA SER A 238 12.38 13.59 -38.06
C SER A 238 11.62 12.51 -37.27
N THR A 239 12.19 11.95 -36.20
CA THR A 239 11.61 10.86 -35.43
C THR A 239 11.84 11.09 -33.94
N ALA A 240 10.79 11.09 -33.11
CA ALA A 240 10.91 11.44 -31.69
C ALA A 240 11.77 10.47 -30.85
N GLY A 241 11.92 9.21 -31.28
CA GLY A 241 12.59 8.17 -30.51
C GLY A 241 11.75 7.64 -29.34
N ARG A 242 12.32 6.69 -28.58
CA ARG A 242 11.74 6.21 -27.32
C ARG A 242 12.17 7.11 -26.16
N PRO A 243 11.38 7.20 -25.08
CA PRO A 243 11.76 7.98 -23.89
C PRO A 243 12.97 7.39 -23.13
N TYR A 244 13.21 6.09 -23.28
CA TYR A 244 14.34 5.38 -22.69
C TYR A 244 15.13 4.66 -23.77
N VAL A 245 16.44 4.67 -23.62
CA VAL A 245 17.40 4.05 -24.54
C VAL A 245 18.48 3.31 -23.75
N PRO A 246 19.22 2.38 -24.39
CA PRO A 246 20.37 1.74 -23.77
C PRO A 246 21.36 2.75 -23.19
N MET A 247 21.88 2.43 -22.02
CA MET A 247 22.97 3.20 -21.41
C MET A 247 24.28 2.91 -22.13
N ALA A 248 25.09 3.95 -22.36
CA ALA A 248 26.42 3.80 -22.93
C ALA A 248 27.27 2.86 -22.06
N GLY A 249 27.93 1.88 -22.69
CA GLY A 249 28.74 0.88 -21.99
C GLY A 249 27.95 -0.22 -21.27
N SER A 250 26.62 -0.24 -21.37
CA SER A 250 25.80 -1.35 -20.85
C SER A 250 25.95 -2.62 -21.69
N ALA A 251 25.46 -3.75 -21.17
CA ALA A 251 25.41 -5.00 -21.93
C ALA A 251 24.52 -4.88 -23.19
N ILE A 252 23.45 -4.08 -23.12
CA ILE A 252 22.55 -3.84 -24.27
C ILE A 252 23.28 -3.01 -25.34
N ASP A 253 23.98 -1.96 -24.94
CA ASP A 253 24.79 -1.11 -25.84
C ASP A 253 25.91 -1.94 -26.50
N SER A 254 26.59 -2.79 -25.74
CA SER A 254 27.60 -3.72 -26.26
C SER A 254 27.01 -4.71 -27.27
N ALA A 255 25.80 -5.23 -27.04
CA ALA A 255 25.11 -6.12 -27.96
C ALA A 255 24.71 -5.41 -29.27
N LEU A 256 24.21 -4.17 -29.17
CA LEU A 256 23.94 -3.33 -30.35
C LEU A 256 25.21 -3.02 -31.14
N LYS A 257 26.33 -2.78 -30.45
CA LYS A 257 27.62 -2.52 -31.08
C LYS A 257 28.13 -3.77 -31.80
N ALA A 258 28.04 -4.94 -31.17
CA ALA A 258 28.38 -6.21 -31.79
C ALA A 258 27.51 -6.50 -33.04
N ARG A 259 26.21 -6.16 -32.98
CA ARG A 259 25.32 -6.25 -34.15
C ARG A 259 25.76 -5.30 -35.27
N SER A 260 26.11 -4.06 -34.95
CA SER A 260 26.66 -3.09 -35.91
C SER A 260 27.95 -3.61 -36.55
N ASP A 261 28.90 -4.13 -35.76
CA ASP A 261 30.17 -4.65 -36.25
C ASP A 261 30.00 -5.89 -37.14
N SER A 262 29.02 -6.73 -36.82
CA SER A 262 28.63 -7.87 -37.67
C SER A 262 28.10 -7.41 -39.03
N LEU A 263 27.25 -6.38 -39.06
CA LEU A 263 26.77 -5.79 -40.31
C LEU A 263 27.91 -5.14 -41.11
N ALA A 264 28.81 -4.41 -40.44
CA ALA A 264 29.98 -3.80 -41.08
C ALA A 264 30.91 -4.85 -41.71
N THR A 265 31.16 -5.96 -41.01
CA THR A 265 31.96 -7.09 -41.51
C THR A 265 31.30 -7.78 -42.69
N ALA A 266 29.97 -7.99 -42.64
CA ALA A 266 29.24 -8.58 -43.76
C ALA A 266 29.24 -7.67 -45.00
N MET A 267 29.13 -6.35 -44.79
CA MET A 267 29.14 -5.33 -45.85
C MET A 267 30.51 -5.18 -46.52
N SER A 268 31.61 -5.29 -45.76
CA SER A 268 32.97 -5.14 -46.29
C SER A 268 33.34 -6.25 -47.28
N ARG A 269 32.77 -7.46 -47.15
CA ARG A 269 32.91 -8.55 -48.12
C ARG A 269 32.47 -8.16 -49.54
N TYR A 270 31.51 -7.24 -49.65
CA TYR A 270 31.00 -6.71 -50.91
C TYR A 270 31.58 -5.32 -51.25
N GLY A 271 32.64 -4.92 -50.55
CA GLY A 271 33.37 -3.67 -50.80
C GLY A 271 32.70 -2.41 -50.25
N ILE A 272 31.73 -2.54 -49.33
CA ILE A 272 31.11 -1.41 -48.63
C ILE A 272 31.81 -1.23 -47.28
N THR A 273 32.68 -0.24 -47.15
CA THR A 273 33.52 0.00 -45.96
C THR A 273 33.07 1.18 -45.11
N SER A 274 32.02 1.91 -45.51
CA SER A 274 31.50 3.11 -44.82
C SER A 274 30.96 2.86 -43.41
N LEU A 275 30.73 1.60 -43.03
CA LEU A 275 30.33 1.19 -41.69
C LEU A 275 31.50 0.81 -40.77
N THR A 276 32.73 0.73 -41.31
CA THR A 276 33.91 0.39 -40.51
C THR A 276 34.15 1.48 -39.47
N GLY A 277 34.14 1.13 -38.19
CA GLY A 277 34.26 2.10 -37.10
C GLY A 277 33.02 2.99 -36.94
N ALA A 278 31.86 2.59 -37.46
CA ALA A 278 30.62 3.31 -37.20
C ALA A 278 30.30 3.30 -35.69
N THR A 279 29.92 4.48 -35.18
CA THR A 279 29.44 4.64 -33.82
C THR A 279 27.93 4.40 -33.77
N LEU A 280 27.43 3.92 -32.63
CA LEU A 280 26.00 3.94 -32.36
C LEU A 280 25.50 5.37 -32.10
N PRO A 281 24.18 5.61 -32.19
CA PRO A 281 23.57 6.83 -31.67
C PRO A 281 23.88 7.05 -30.19
N LEU A 282 23.75 8.29 -29.72
CA LEU A 282 24.06 8.65 -28.34
C LEU A 282 23.05 8.02 -27.37
N GLY A 283 23.51 7.03 -26.61
CA GLY A 283 22.74 6.39 -25.54
C GLY A 283 22.67 7.22 -24.27
N ALA A 284 21.93 6.71 -23.29
CA ALA A 284 21.80 7.36 -21.99
C ALA A 284 23.17 7.39 -21.29
N GLN A 285 23.56 8.55 -20.79
CA GLN A 285 24.88 8.76 -20.18
C GLN A 285 24.86 8.50 -18.67
N THR A 286 23.70 8.69 -18.03
CA THR A 286 23.51 8.50 -16.61
C THR A 286 22.33 7.57 -16.33
N PRO A 287 22.41 6.76 -15.26
CA PRO A 287 21.25 6.04 -14.74
C PRO A 287 20.14 7.01 -14.33
N MET A 288 18.91 6.49 -14.29
CA MET A 288 17.76 7.24 -13.78
C MET A 288 17.96 7.64 -12.30
N THR A 289 17.79 8.92 -12.04
CA THR A 289 17.81 9.51 -10.70
C THR A 289 16.48 9.29 -9.97
N ALA A 290 16.47 9.47 -8.64
CA ALA A 290 15.22 9.41 -7.87
C ALA A 290 14.23 10.52 -8.28
N ALA A 291 14.71 11.69 -8.68
CA ALA A 291 13.88 12.79 -9.14
C ALA A 291 13.20 12.47 -10.48
N GLU A 292 13.94 11.88 -11.42
CA GLU A 292 13.38 11.44 -12.71
C GLU A 292 12.38 10.30 -12.53
N LEU A 293 12.64 9.35 -11.62
CA LEU A 293 11.66 8.32 -11.29
C LEU A 293 10.39 8.93 -10.67
N ALA A 294 10.53 9.87 -9.71
CA ALA A 294 9.37 10.57 -9.14
C ALA A 294 8.58 11.33 -10.22
N ALA A 295 9.27 11.99 -11.17
CA ALA A 295 8.63 12.65 -12.30
C ALA A 295 7.89 11.66 -13.20
N LEU A 296 8.48 10.50 -13.50
CA LEU A 296 7.82 9.44 -14.28
C LEU A 296 6.55 8.93 -13.59
N VAL A 297 6.63 8.70 -12.28
CA VAL A 297 5.47 8.26 -11.47
C VAL A 297 4.33 9.28 -11.54
N SER A 298 4.64 10.57 -11.57
CA SER A 298 3.65 11.64 -11.65
C SER A 298 3.20 12.02 -13.05
N ASP A 299 3.87 11.53 -14.09
CA ASP A 299 3.55 11.83 -15.47
C ASP A 299 2.33 11.00 -15.93
N SER A 300 1.20 11.68 -16.12
CA SER A 300 -0.03 11.06 -16.63
C SER A 300 0.07 10.68 -18.11
N THR A 301 0.94 11.32 -18.88
CA THR A 301 1.16 11.02 -20.32
C THR A 301 2.04 9.79 -20.52
N ARG A 302 2.89 9.46 -19.54
CA ARG A 302 3.80 8.30 -19.55
C ARG A 302 3.34 7.13 -18.69
N GLY A 303 2.14 7.22 -18.12
CA GLY A 303 1.37 6.06 -17.72
C GLY A 303 0.88 6.07 -16.28
N TYR A 304 1.56 6.65 -15.31
CA TYR A 304 1.17 6.46 -13.90
C TYR A 304 0.30 7.56 -13.33
N GLY A 305 0.53 8.82 -13.69
CA GLY A 305 -0.28 9.95 -13.21
C GLY A 305 -0.55 9.93 -11.70
N ALA A 306 0.37 9.39 -10.90
CA ALA A 306 0.20 9.30 -9.47
C ALA A 306 0.65 10.62 -8.82
N ARG A 307 0.12 10.94 -7.65
CA ARG A 307 0.65 12.05 -6.86
C ARG A 307 2.13 11.79 -6.57
N ALA A 308 2.88 12.88 -6.45
CA ALA A 308 4.29 12.81 -6.14
C ALA A 308 4.53 11.92 -4.92
N LEU A 309 5.55 11.07 -4.99
CA LEU A 309 5.98 10.20 -3.88
C LEU A 309 6.75 11.03 -2.84
N ASN A 310 6.08 12.03 -2.28
CA ASN A 310 6.60 12.97 -1.30
C ASN A 310 5.69 13.05 -0.06
N ASP A 311 6.08 13.89 0.90
CA ASP A 311 5.31 14.11 2.11
C ASP A 311 3.91 14.61 1.77
N ASN A 312 2.88 13.89 2.22
CA ASN A 312 1.48 14.31 2.10
C ASN A 312 0.80 14.29 3.47
N SER A 313 -0.23 15.13 3.62
CA SER A 313 -1.08 15.10 4.81
C SER A 313 -2.51 15.47 4.48
N LEU A 314 -3.44 14.75 5.09
CA LEU A 314 -4.87 15.00 4.99
C LEU A 314 -5.42 15.21 6.40
N THR A 315 -6.25 16.22 6.59
CA THR A 315 -7.01 16.42 7.83
C THR A 315 -8.48 16.57 7.46
N ALA A 316 -9.31 15.64 7.91
CA ALA A 316 -10.74 15.65 7.66
C ALA A 316 -11.48 14.92 8.78
N ILE A 317 -12.80 14.98 8.72
CA ILE A 317 -13.65 14.15 9.58
C ILE A 317 -13.54 12.70 9.09
N GLY A 318 -13.56 11.75 10.02
CA GLY A 318 -13.65 10.32 9.71
C GLY A 318 -15.11 9.88 9.53
N ASP A 319 -15.36 8.59 9.67
CA ASP A 319 -16.72 8.07 9.65
C ASP A 319 -17.44 8.45 10.96
N VAL A 320 -18.68 8.95 10.85
CA VAL A 320 -19.54 9.26 12.00
C VAL A 320 -20.31 8.01 12.38
N HIS A 321 -20.57 7.85 13.67
CA HIS A 321 -21.26 6.69 14.18
C HIS A 321 -22.38 7.09 15.15
N VAL A 322 -23.46 6.32 15.10
CA VAL A 322 -24.63 6.49 15.95
C VAL A 322 -25.02 5.12 16.49
N GLY A 323 -25.16 5.01 17.80
CA GLY A 323 -25.36 3.71 18.42
C GLY A 323 -26.21 3.72 19.67
N ALA A 324 -26.58 2.51 20.09
CA ALA A 324 -27.27 2.22 21.32
C ALA A 324 -26.61 1.02 22.02
N LYS A 325 -26.51 1.09 23.35
CA LYS A 325 -26.03 -0.01 24.20
C LYS A 325 -27.12 -0.40 25.19
N ILE A 326 -27.44 -1.69 25.22
CA ILE A 326 -28.54 -2.26 25.99
C ILE A 326 -27.99 -3.27 27.00
N LEU A 327 -28.23 -3.03 28.28
CA LEU A 327 -27.90 -3.94 29.37
C LEU A 327 -28.85 -5.13 29.36
N VAL A 328 -28.31 -6.32 29.13
CA VAL A 328 -29.07 -7.58 29.07
C VAL A 328 -29.09 -8.24 30.44
N LEU A 329 -27.92 -8.31 31.08
CA LEU A 329 -27.73 -8.99 32.35
C LEU A 329 -26.81 -8.16 33.26
N ASP A 330 -27.17 -8.03 34.52
CA ASP A 330 -26.27 -7.53 35.55
C ASP A 330 -26.45 -8.35 36.82
N ARG A 331 -25.49 -9.24 37.10
CA ARG A 331 -25.41 -10.00 38.35
C ARG A 331 -24.35 -9.45 39.30
N ILE A 332 -23.71 -8.34 38.93
CA ILE A 332 -22.63 -7.73 39.71
C ILE A 332 -23.21 -6.67 40.65
N ALA A 333 -24.19 -5.89 40.21
CA ALA A 333 -24.75 -4.78 40.98
C ALA A 333 -26.19 -5.03 41.43
N ARG A 334 -26.46 -4.98 42.75
CA ARG A 334 -27.82 -4.72 43.28
C ARG A 334 -27.98 -3.21 43.46
N GLY A 335 -28.57 -2.51 42.49
CA GLY A 335 -28.84 -1.06 42.53
C GLY A 335 -27.75 -0.16 41.91
N GLU A 336 -28.00 1.15 41.84
CA GLU A 336 -27.15 2.13 41.12
C GLU A 336 -25.72 2.22 41.68
N ARG A 337 -25.55 2.13 43.01
CA ARG A 337 -24.23 2.16 43.67
C ARG A 337 -23.39 0.91 43.41
N GLY A 338 -24.03 -0.26 43.32
CA GLY A 338 -23.35 -1.52 43.02
C GLY A 338 -22.66 -1.53 41.65
N ARG A 339 -23.03 -0.60 40.75
CA ARG A 339 -22.46 -0.51 39.41
C ARG A 339 -20.96 -0.20 39.41
N PHE A 340 -20.49 0.51 40.43
CA PHE A 340 -19.11 1.01 40.57
C PHE A 340 -18.40 0.52 41.85
N VAL A 341 -19.15 0.01 42.82
CA VAL A 341 -18.66 -0.26 44.19
C VAL A 341 -18.96 -1.70 44.65
N SER A 342 -19.45 -2.57 43.77
CA SER A 342 -19.81 -3.95 44.17
C SER A 342 -18.58 -4.83 44.39
N GLU A 343 -18.54 -5.46 45.57
CA GLU A 343 -17.60 -6.52 45.98
C GLU A 343 -18.02 -7.92 45.44
N ALA A 344 -19.15 -8.00 44.72
CA ALA A 344 -19.72 -9.27 44.30
C ALA A 344 -19.06 -9.81 43.03
N ARG A 345 -18.61 -11.07 43.11
CA ARG A 345 -18.31 -11.89 41.94
C ARG A 345 -19.53 -11.97 41.04
N GLY A 346 -19.34 -11.87 39.73
CA GLY A 346 -20.48 -11.95 38.83
C GLY A 346 -20.17 -11.64 37.39
N ILE A 347 -21.24 -11.60 36.61
CA ILE A 347 -21.24 -11.34 35.18
C ILE A 347 -22.18 -10.18 34.87
N ARG A 348 -21.72 -9.28 34.00
CA ARG A 348 -22.55 -8.24 33.40
C ARG A 348 -22.42 -8.35 31.89
N GLN A 349 -23.54 -8.28 31.19
CA GLN A 349 -23.57 -8.34 29.74
C GLN A 349 -24.42 -7.22 29.18
N SER A 350 -23.92 -6.56 28.14
CA SER A 350 -24.68 -5.65 27.30
C SER A 350 -24.45 -5.93 25.82
N ILE A 351 -25.40 -5.51 25.01
CA ILE A 351 -25.35 -5.57 23.54
C ILE A 351 -25.32 -4.15 23.01
N GLY A 352 -24.31 -3.84 22.21
CA GLY A 352 -24.17 -2.63 21.43
C GLY A 352 -24.65 -2.83 20.00
N LEU A 353 -25.36 -1.83 19.48
CA LEU A 353 -25.75 -1.67 18.10
C LEU A 353 -25.17 -0.32 17.62
N ASP A 354 -24.45 -0.33 16.52
CA ASP A 354 -23.78 0.86 15.98
C ASP A 354 -23.99 0.96 14.47
N LEU A 355 -24.41 2.12 14.00
CA LEU A 355 -24.50 2.47 12.60
C LEU A 355 -23.36 3.43 12.27
N ARG A 356 -22.43 2.96 11.43
CA ARG A 356 -21.39 3.78 10.83
C ARG A 356 -21.92 4.43 9.56
N ILE A 357 -21.80 5.75 9.51
CA ILE A 357 -22.11 6.60 8.37
C ILE A 357 -20.79 6.94 7.68
N GLY A 358 -20.67 6.60 6.39
CA GLY A 358 -19.45 6.76 5.59
C GLY A 358 -19.13 8.21 5.23
N THR A 359 -18.90 9.07 6.23
CA THR A 359 -18.56 10.48 6.06
C THR A 359 -17.07 10.72 5.87
N GLY A 360 -16.22 9.73 6.16
CA GLY A 360 -14.78 9.83 5.99
C GLY A 360 -14.37 9.72 4.52
N THR A 361 -13.24 10.34 4.19
CA THR A 361 -12.66 10.31 2.85
C THR A 361 -11.88 9.01 2.68
N PRO A 362 -12.17 8.17 1.67
CA PRO A 362 -11.36 6.99 1.35
C PRO A 362 -9.99 7.37 0.79
N ASP A 363 -9.08 6.39 0.70
CA ASP A 363 -7.76 6.53 0.06
C ASP A 363 -7.92 7.00 -1.40
N ASP A 364 -7.03 7.89 -1.87
CA ASP A 364 -7.00 8.34 -3.26
C ASP A 364 -6.28 7.29 -4.14
N PRO A 365 -6.90 6.76 -5.20
CA PRO A 365 -6.23 5.84 -6.13
C PRO A 365 -4.94 6.39 -6.76
N ASP A 366 -4.80 7.71 -6.85
CA ASP A 366 -3.61 8.39 -7.36
C ASP A 366 -2.58 8.65 -6.23
N GLY A 367 -3.00 8.57 -4.97
CA GLY A 367 -2.19 8.75 -3.77
C GLY A 367 -1.58 7.45 -3.27
N LEU A 368 -0.59 6.90 -3.97
CA LEU A 368 -0.07 5.54 -3.71
C LEU A 368 0.50 5.24 -2.32
N ILE A 369 0.75 6.28 -1.52
CA ILE A 369 1.26 6.20 -0.15
C ILE A 369 0.34 6.90 0.85
N ASP A 370 -0.79 7.42 0.39
CA ASP A 370 -1.70 8.17 1.23
C ASP A 370 -2.46 7.26 2.21
N LEU A 371 -3.23 7.89 3.09
CA LEU A 371 -4.20 7.24 3.95
C LEU A 371 -5.42 8.16 4.02
N GLY A 372 -6.58 7.59 3.76
CA GLY A 372 -7.88 8.18 3.95
C GLY A 372 -8.22 8.38 5.43
N THR A 373 -9.28 9.14 5.67
CA THR A 373 -9.81 9.38 7.02
C THR A 373 -10.93 8.42 7.42
N GLY A 374 -11.44 7.65 6.47
CA GLY A 374 -12.47 6.65 6.71
C GLY A 374 -12.64 5.76 5.48
N THR A 375 -13.67 4.92 5.51
CA THR A 375 -13.94 4.02 4.38
C THR A 375 -14.84 4.64 3.31
N GLY A 376 -15.55 5.74 3.67
CA GLY A 376 -16.62 6.30 2.85
C GLY A 376 -17.83 5.36 2.73
N MET A 377 -17.87 4.26 3.49
CA MET A 377 -18.88 3.21 3.37
C MET A 377 -19.66 3.00 4.68
N HIS A 378 -20.97 2.84 4.52
CA HIS A 378 -21.87 2.55 5.62
C HIS A 378 -21.67 1.14 6.16
N ALA A 379 -21.85 0.95 7.47
CA ALA A 379 -21.83 -0.37 8.08
C ALA A 379 -22.72 -0.41 9.33
N VAL A 380 -23.25 -1.59 9.64
CA VAL A 380 -23.88 -1.88 10.93
C VAL A 380 -22.97 -2.80 11.73
N THR A 381 -22.79 -2.51 13.01
CA THR A 381 -22.03 -3.34 13.94
C THR A 381 -22.93 -3.78 15.09
N VAL A 382 -22.87 -5.06 15.42
CA VAL A 382 -23.46 -5.64 16.63
C VAL A 382 -22.32 -6.15 17.49
N ARG A 383 -22.28 -5.75 18.76
CA ARG A 383 -21.22 -6.16 19.70
C ARG A 383 -21.82 -6.62 21.03
N SER A 384 -21.36 -7.76 21.52
CA SER A 384 -21.60 -8.20 22.90
C SER A 384 -20.42 -7.76 23.76
N HIS A 385 -20.73 -7.12 24.88
CA HIS A 385 -19.78 -6.74 25.91
C HIS A 385 -20.07 -7.55 27.15
N THR A 386 -19.09 -8.29 27.65
CA THR A 386 -19.25 -9.13 28.83
C THR A 386 -18.16 -8.84 29.83
N ASP A 387 -18.55 -8.33 30.99
CA ASP A 387 -17.64 -8.18 32.12
C ASP A 387 -17.73 -9.40 33.03
N LEU A 388 -16.57 -9.95 33.35
CA LEU A 388 -16.38 -11.05 34.28
C LEU A 388 -15.61 -10.53 35.49
N VAL A 389 -16.26 -10.55 36.66
CA VAL A 389 -15.66 -10.12 37.92
C VAL A 389 -15.40 -11.36 38.77
N TRP A 390 -14.12 -11.67 38.97
CA TRP A 390 -13.68 -12.77 39.84
C TRP A 390 -13.43 -12.29 41.26
N GLU A 391 -12.85 -11.10 41.42
CA GLU A 391 -12.51 -10.53 42.73
C GLU A 391 -12.58 -9.00 42.67
N GLU A 392 -12.44 -8.34 43.82
CA GLU A 392 -12.44 -6.87 43.89
C GLU A 392 -11.38 -6.26 43.00
N ARG A 393 -10.19 -6.85 42.97
CA ARG A 393 -9.01 -6.32 42.27
C ARG A 393 -8.83 -6.85 40.87
N PHE A 394 -9.53 -7.91 40.49
CA PHE A 394 -9.34 -8.56 39.21
C PHE A 394 -10.66 -8.82 38.48
N TRP A 395 -10.72 -8.30 37.27
CA TRP A 395 -11.85 -8.50 36.38
C TRP A 395 -11.40 -8.42 34.92
N ALA A 396 -12.19 -8.96 34.00
CA ALA A 396 -11.91 -8.86 32.58
C ALA A 396 -13.16 -8.44 31.81
N THR A 397 -12.96 -7.76 30.69
CA THR A 397 -13.99 -7.62 29.67
C THR A 397 -13.67 -8.53 28.50
N VAL A 398 -14.69 -9.22 28.02
CA VAL A 398 -14.66 -9.93 26.74
C VAL A 398 -15.63 -9.21 25.80
N ASN A 399 -15.13 -8.75 24.66
CA ASN A 399 -15.94 -8.17 23.60
C ASN A 399 -15.95 -9.09 22.39
N LEU A 400 -17.13 -9.33 21.83
CA LEU A 400 -17.31 -10.07 20.58
C LEU A 400 -18.18 -9.23 19.65
N GLY A 401 -17.74 -8.97 18.43
CA GLY A 401 -18.45 -8.09 17.50
C GLY A 401 -18.44 -8.57 16.07
N VAL A 402 -19.55 -8.31 15.37
CA VAL A 402 -19.67 -8.49 13.93
C VAL A 402 -20.06 -7.15 13.31
N ALA A 403 -19.34 -6.73 12.28
CA ALA A 403 -19.68 -5.59 11.46
C ALA A 403 -20.00 -6.05 10.05
N GLN A 404 -21.07 -5.52 9.47
CA GLN A 404 -21.51 -5.80 8.11
C GLN A 404 -21.66 -4.48 7.36
N GLY A 405 -20.95 -4.36 6.23
CA GLY A 405 -21.11 -3.22 5.34
C GLY A 405 -22.50 -3.19 4.69
N ILE A 406 -23.01 -1.97 4.45
CA ILE A 406 -24.35 -1.72 3.90
C ILE A 406 -24.22 -1.07 2.52
N GLY A 407 -24.95 -1.62 1.56
CA GLY A 407 -25.06 -1.06 0.20
C GLY A 407 -23.79 -1.25 -0.63
N SER A 408 -23.63 -0.38 -1.63
CA SER A 408 -22.47 -0.31 -2.50
C SER A 408 -22.17 1.13 -2.87
N VAL A 409 -20.91 1.44 -3.11
CA VAL A 409 -20.47 2.76 -3.60
C VAL A 409 -19.74 2.59 -4.92
N THR A 410 -20.01 3.47 -5.89
CA THR A 410 -19.23 3.54 -7.12
C THR A 410 -18.11 4.53 -6.94
N ARG A 411 -16.87 4.11 -7.23
CA ARG A 411 -15.68 4.97 -7.18
C ARG A 411 -14.73 4.58 -8.29
N ASP A 412 -13.96 5.55 -8.77
CA ASP A 412 -12.89 5.26 -9.72
C ASP A 412 -11.74 4.55 -9.01
N LEU A 413 -11.37 3.37 -9.50
CA LEU A 413 -10.26 2.58 -8.97
C LEU A 413 -9.36 2.13 -10.12
N ARG A 414 -8.06 2.01 -9.85
CA ARG A 414 -7.11 1.46 -10.81
C ARG A 414 -7.17 -0.07 -10.74
N LEU A 415 -7.43 -0.71 -11.89
CA LEU A 415 -7.63 -2.15 -11.94
C LEU A 415 -6.33 -2.91 -12.32
N PRO A 416 -5.86 -3.84 -11.47
CA PRO A 416 -4.71 -4.65 -11.80
C PRO A 416 -5.06 -5.71 -12.86
N SER A 417 -4.06 -6.20 -13.58
CA SER A 417 -4.14 -7.44 -14.36
C SER A 417 -3.59 -8.64 -13.58
N LEU A 418 -2.86 -8.40 -12.48
CA LEU A 418 -2.34 -9.43 -11.58
C LEU A 418 -2.50 -9.02 -10.11
N ALA A 419 -2.82 -9.98 -9.23
CA ALA A 419 -3.01 -9.74 -7.80
C ALA A 419 -1.76 -9.14 -7.09
N SER A 420 -0.57 -9.26 -7.66
CA SER A 420 0.69 -8.70 -7.14
C SER A 420 1.00 -7.25 -7.59
N GLN A 421 0.26 -6.69 -8.56
CA GLN A 421 0.53 -5.35 -9.10
C GLN A 421 -0.02 -4.24 -8.18
N GLU A 422 0.83 -3.64 -7.35
CA GLU A 422 0.41 -2.57 -6.43
C GLU A 422 0.55 -1.17 -7.03
N PHE A 423 1.38 -1.04 -8.06
CA PHE A 423 1.64 0.22 -8.73
C PHE A 423 0.97 0.17 -10.09
N LEU A 424 -0.14 0.89 -10.22
CA LEU A 424 -1.04 0.80 -11.36
C LEU A 424 -1.06 2.11 -12.14
N GLU A 425 -1.14 1.99 -13.45
CA GLU A 425 -1.19 3.11 -14.39
C GLU A 425 -2.51 3.90 -14.31
N VAL A 426 -2.49 5.20 -14.59
CA VAL A 426 -3.66 6.09 -14.56
C VAL A 426 -4.73 5.67 -15.57
N TRP A 427 -4.33 5.15 -16.73
CA TRP A 427 -5.25 4.68 -17.76
C TRP A 427 -6.01 3.40 -17.38
N ARG A 428 -5.64 2.75 -16.25
CA ARG A 428 -6.39 1.63 -15.64
C ARG A 428 -7.51 2.09 -14.72
N SER A 429 -7.70 3.40 -14.55
CA SER A 429 -8.80 3.94 -13.75
C SER A 429 -10.13 3.59 -14.38
N ARG A 430 -11.03 2.95 -13.62
CA ARG A 430 -12.37 2.57 -14.06
C ARG A 430 -13.38 2.81 -12.93
N PRO A 431 -14.61 3.25 -13.26
CA PRO A 431 -15.69 3.30 -12.29
C PRO A 431 -16.01 1.88 -11.82
N THR A 432 -15.80 1.65 -10.53
CA THR A 432 -15.88 0.34 -9.88
C THR A 432 -16.88 0.42 -8.73
N VAL A 433 -17.87 -0.47 -8.76
CA VAL A 433 -18.82 -0.68 -7.69
C VAL A 433 -18.14 -1.51 -6.61
N VAL A 434 -18.03 -0.96 -5.40
CA VAL A 434 -17.48 -1.65 -4.25
C VAL A 434 -18.57 -1.97 -3.24
N ARG A 435 -18.64 -3.24 -2.86
CA ARG A 435 -19.46 -3.74 -1.77
C ARG A 435 -18.55 -4.10 -0.59
N PRO A 436 -18.68 -3.41 0.56
CA PRO A 436 -17.87 -3.70 1.73
C PRO A 436 -18.10 -5.12 2.25
N GLY A 437 -17.02 -5.78 2.64
CA GLY A 437 -17.03 -7.06 3.34
C GLY A 437 -17.58 -6.94 4.77
N SER A 438 -17.51 -8.06 5.49
CA SER A 438 -17.83 -8.13 6.91
C SER A 438 -16.56 -8.23 7.76
N ALA A 439 -16.68 -7.88 9.04
CA ALA A 439 -15.61 -8.04 10.02
C ALA A 439 -16.12 -8.80 11.24
N LEU A 440 -15.29 -9.70 11.75
CA LEU A 440 -15.46 -10.37 13.04
C LEU A 440 -14.33 -9.91 13.96
N GLU A 441 -14.67 -9.58 15.20
CA GLU A 441 -13.72 -9.08 16.18
C GLU A 441 -13.94 -9.76 17.53
N ALA A 442 -12.83 -10.14 18.18
CA ALA A 442 -12.82 -10.61 19.54
C ALA A 442 -11.76 -9.84 20.33
N GLU A 443 -12.11 -9.44 21.55
CA GLU A 443 -11.24 -8.70 22.44
C GLU A 443 -11.32 -9.29 23.84
N VAL A 444 -10.18 -9.41 24.50
CA VAL A 444 -10.09 -9.81 25.91
C VAL A 444 -9.20 -8.82 26.64
N ALA A 445 -9.76 -8.18 27.67
CA ALA A 445 -9.14 -7.10 28.41
C ALA A 445 -9.14 -7.41 29.92
N PRO A 446 -8.18 -8.21 30.44
CA PRO A 446 -7.99 -8.38 31.87
C PRO A 446 -7.47 -7.09 32.53
N ARG A 447 -7.93 -6.82 33.75
CA ARG A 447 -7.64 -5.61 34.50
C ARG A 447 -7.33 -5.92 35.96
N TRP A 448 -6.31 -5.22 36.47
CA TRP A 448 -5.86 -5.31 37.86
C TRP A 448 -6.00 -3.94 38.50
N GLN A 449 -6.78 -3.83 39.57
CA GLN A 449 -6.84 -2.61 40.34
C GLN A 449 -5.66 -2.54 41.29
N VAL A 450 -4.89 -1.48 41.16
CA VAL A 450 -3.73 -1.19 42.01
C VAL A 450 -4.16 -0.35 43.20
N SER A 451 -5.15 0.53 42.98
CA SER A 451 -5.73 1.37 44.02
C SER A 451 -7.19 1.66 43.74
N ASP A 452 -7.79 2.44 44.65
CA ASP A 452 -9.11 3.04 44.53
C ASP A 452 -9.31 3.94 43.29
N TYR A 453 -8.22 4.35 42.64
CA TYR A 453 -8.30 5.26 41.49
C TYR A 453 -7.59 4.71 40.27
N ILE A 454 -6.64 3.78 40.42
CA ILE A 454 -5.77 3.31 39.33
C ILE A 454 -5.96 1.81 39.05
N ALA A 455 -6.18 1.49 37.78
CA ALA A 455 -6.18 0.12 37.26
C ALA A 455 -5.18 -0.05 36.12
N LEU A 456 -4.51 -1.20 36.07
CA LEU A 456 -3.71 -1.65 34.96
C LEU A 456 -4.55 -2.54 34.06
N THR A 457 -4.35 -2.45 32.76
CA THR A 457 -5.06 -3.24 31.75
C THR A 457 -4.06 -3.91 30.84
N ALA A 458 -4.25 -5.19 30.56
CA ALA A 458 -3.69 -5.83 29.38
C ALA A 458 -4.82 -6.08 28.37
N LEU A 459 -4.46 -6.19 27.10
CA LEU A 459 -5.42 -6.35 26.02
C LEU A 459 -4.88 -7.32 24.99
N TRP A 460 -5.73 -8.22 24.53
CA TRP A 460 -5.55 -8.96 23.29
C TRP A 460 -6.76 -8.74 22.40
N GLN A 461 -6.50 -8.48 21.12
CA GLN A 461 -7.53 -8.28 20.10
C GLN A 461 -7.22 -9.18 18.92
N TRP A 462 -8.23 -9.88 18.45
CA TRP A 462 -8.24 -10.57 17.17
C TRP A 462 -9.31 -9.95 16.27
N ARG A 463 -8.95 -9.69 15.01
CA ARG A 463 -9.87 -9.18 14.01
C ARG A 463 -9.66 -9.88 12.69
N ARG A 464 -10.75 -10.30 12.06
CA ARG A 464 -10.80 -10.87 10.72
C ARG A 464 -11.77 -10.06 9.87
N THR A 465 -11.36 -9.70 8.66
CA THR A 465 -12.24 -9.12 7.64
C THR A 465 -12.38 -10.08 6.47
N THR A 466 -13.58 -10.18 5.90
CA THR A 466 -13.77 -10.82 4.59
C THR A 466 -13.36 -9.85 3.49
N ALA A 467 -13.19 -10.37 2.28
CA ALA A 467 -12.95 -9.51 1.13
C ALA A 467 -14.15 -8.57 0.90
N ASP A 468 -13.85 -7.34 0.51
CA ASP A 468 -14.76 -6.49 -0.24
C ASP A 468 -14.97 -7.11 -1.62
N LEU A 469 -16.13 -6.85 -2.25
CA LEU A 469 -16.43 -7.29 -3.61
C LEU A 469 -16.38 -6.10 -4.56
N HIS A 470 -15.55 -6.21 -5.59
CA HIS A 470 -15.38 -5.19 -6.62
C HIS A 470 -15.94 -5.69 -7.95
N ALA A 471 -16.78 -4.87 -8.58
CA ALA A 471 -17.30 -5.12 -9.91
C ALA A 471 -17.21 -3.84 -10.74
N LEU A 472 -16.95 -3.99 -12.04
CA LEU A 472 -17.05 -2.87 -12.98
C LEU A 472 -18.48 -2.28 -12.94
N ALA A 473 -18.58 -0.95 -12.99
CA ALA A 473 -19.87 -0.30 -13.18
C ALA A 473 -20.46 -0.68 -14.54
N ALA A 474 -21.80 -0.68 -14.65
CA ALA A 474 -22.48 -1.01 -15.89
C ALA A 474 -22.03 -0.07 -17.03
N GLY A 475 -21.62 -0.64 -18.17
CA GLY A 475 -21.13 0.10 -19.33
C GLY A 475 -19.66 0.56 -19.22
N ALA A 476 -18.94 0.22 -18.16
CA ALA A 476 -17.51 0.52 -18.06
C ALA A 476 -16.70 -0.32 -19.07
N PRO A 477 -15.72 0.27 -19.78
CA PRO A 477 -14.90 -0.46 -20.74
C PRO A 477 -14.01 -1.51 -20.04
N VAL A 478 -14.07 -2.75 -20.52
CA VAL A 478 -13.39 -3.93 -19.96
C VAL A 478 -11.97 -4.13 -20.52
N GLU A 479 -11.64 -3.44 -21.61
CA GLU A 479 -10.37 -3.60 -22.32
C GLU A 479 -9.35 -2.51 -21.98
N ASP A 480 -8.07 -2.91 -22.07
CA ASP A 480 -6.88 -2.05 -21.96
C ASP A 480 -6.80 -1.10 -23.17
N LEU A 481 -6.36 0.14 -22.94
CA LEU A 481 -6.14 1.14 -23.98
C LEU A 481 -4.78 0.97 -24.69
N LEU A 482 -3.90 0.11 -24.18
CA LEU A 482 -2.60 -0.19 -24.80
C LEU A 482 -2.64 -1.44 -25.71
N PRO A 483 -1.78 -1.50 -26.75
CA PRO A 483 -1.65 -2.68 -27.61
C PRO A 483 -1.17 -3.88 -26.80
N GLY A 484 -2.01 -4.91 -26.66
CA GLY A 484 -1.68 -6.13 -25.90
C GLY A 484 -2.77 -6.70 -24.98
N GLN A 485 -3.97 -6.10 -24.94
CA GLN A 485 -5.22 -6.65 -24.35
C GLN A 485 -5.02 -7.63 -23.18
N LEU A 486 -4.48 -7.17 -22.06
CA LEU A 486 -4.66 -7.90 -20.81
C LEU A 486 -6.04 -7.56 -20.24
N PRO A 487 -6.93 -8.54 -20.02
CA PRO A 487 -8.23 -8.25 -19.42
C PRO A 487 -8.03 -7.61 -18.05
N MET A 488 -8.77 -6.52 -17.79
CA MET A 488 -8.85 -5.91 -16.47
C MET A 488 -9.94 -6.61 -15.68
N ASP A 489 -9.61 -7.07 -14.48
CA ASP A 489 -10.56 -7.74 -13.60
C ASP A 489 -10.62 -7.04 -12.25
N ALA A 490 -11.79 -6.47 -11.95
CA ALA A 490 -12.05 -5.82 -10.68
C ALA A 490 -11.95 -6.80 -9.50
N ALA A 491 -12.26 -8.09 -9.69
CA ALA A 491 -12.22 -9.11 -8.65
C ALA A 491 -10.80 -9.35 -8.11
N LEU A 492 -9.76 -8.96 -8.86
CA LEU A 492 -8.38 -9.01 -8.36
C LEU A 492 -8.11 -8.05 -7.19
N LEU A 493 -8.95 -7.04 -6.99
CA LEU A 493 -8.91 -6.16 -5.83
C LEU A 493 -9.44 -6.84 -4.56
N ASP A 494 -10.38 -7.79 -4.69
CA ASP A 494 -11.00 -8.50 -3.57
C ASP A 494 -9.95 -9.24 -2.74
N ALA A 495 -8.99 -9.88 -3.42
CA ALA A 495 -7.90 -10.63 -2.79
C ALA A 495 -7.04 -9.80 -1.82
N ARG A 496 -7.10 -8.47 -1.89
CA ARG A 496 -6.28 -7.56 -1.06
C ARG A 496 -6.99 -7.03 0.18
N THR A 497 -8.29 -7.27 0.31
CA THR A 497 -9.13 -6.63 1.35
C THR A 497 -9.51 -7.58 2.48
N ALA A 498 -9.45 -8.90 2.24
CA ALA A 498 -9.56 -9.89 3.30
C ALA A 498 -8.31 -9.85 4.20
N THR A 499 -8.49 -9.75 5.52
CA THR A 499 -7.37 -9.69 6.46
C THR A 499 -7.63 -10.49 7.72
N SER A 500 -6.56 -10.89 8.42
CA SER A 500 -6.64 -11.41 9.79
C SER A 500 -5.47 -10.89 10.61
N SER A 501 -5.74 -10.36 11.80
CA SER A 501 -4.73 -9.70 12.64
C SER A 501 -4.90 -10.01 14.12
N HIS A 502 -3.78 -10.01 14.83
CA HIS A 502 -3.71 -10.05 16.28
C HIS A 502 -2.98 -8.82 16.80
N ARG A 503 -3.54 -8.19 17.82
CA ARG A 503 -2.95 -7.04 18.49
C ARG A 503 -2.87 -7.31 19.99
N ALA A 504 -1.87 -6.73 20.63
CA ALA A 504 -1.68 -6.80 22.08
C ALA A 504 -1.38 -5.41 22.63
N ALA A 505 -1.86 -5.13 23.85
CA ALA A 505 -1.71 -3.83 24.47
C ALA A 505 -1.48 -3.92 25.98
N LEU A 506 -0.91 -2.85 26.51
CA LEU A 506 -0.81 -2.57 27.94
C LEU A 506 -1.24 -1.14 28.19
N GLY A 507 -1.91 -0.90 29.32
CA GLY A 507 -2.45 0.41 29.63
C GLY A 507 -2.75 0.59 31.11
N ALA A 508 -3.15 1.81 31.45
CA ALA A 508 -3.56 2.19 32.79
C ALA A 508 -4.75 3.15 32.71
N THR A 509 -5.64 3.08 33.69
CA THR A 509 -6.77 3.98 33.83
C THR A 509 -6.81 4.58 35.23
N TYR A 510 -7.01 5.89 35.28
CA TYR A 510 -7.44 6.63 36.45
C TYR A 510 -8.95 6.86 36.39
N SER A 511 -9.71 6.60 37.47
CA SER A 511 -11.15 6.90 37.53
C SER A 511 -11.58 7.42 38.90
N SER A 512 -12.41 8.47 38.91
CA SER A 512 -13.01 9.02 40.12
C SER A 512 -14.48 8.61 40.31
N LEU A 513 -15.02 7.74 39.46
CA LEU A 513 -16.47 7.46 39.41
C LEU A 513 -16.99 6.83 40.69
N ALA A 514 -16.31 5.81 41.22
CA ALA A 514 -16.72 5.16 42.45
C ALA A 514 -16.54 6.07 43.68
N ALA A 515 -15.47 6.88 43.72
CA ALA A 515 -15.30 7.90 44.74
C ALA A 515 -16.43 8.95 44.71
N ARG A 516 -16.84 9.40 43.51
CA ARG A 516 -17.99 10.30 43.33
C ARG A 516 -19.30 9.63 43.76
N ALA A 517 -19.53 8.37 43.41
CA ALA A 517 -20.72 7.62 43.81
C ALA A 517 -20.83 7.46 45.33
N ARG A 518 -19.68 7.42 46.03
CA ARG A 518 -19.59 7.42 47.50
C ARG A 518 -19.65 8.81 48.14
N GLY A 519 -19.80 9.87 47.35
CA GLY A 519 -19.82 11.26 47.83
C GLY A 519 -18.45 11.80 48.28
N ARG A 520 -17.34 11.11 47.95
CA ARG A 520 -15.97 11.49 48.35
C ARG A 520 -15.28 12.42 47.37
N GLU A 521 -15.82 12.57 46.17
CA GLU A 521 -15.24 13.40 45.10
C GLU A 521 -16.25 14.38 44.52
N GLY A 522 -15.77 15.55 44.09
CA GLY A 522 -16.59 16.61 43.49
C GLY A 522 -16.89 16.37 42.01
N ARG A 523 -15.98 15.69 41.29
CA ARG A 523 -16.01 15.54 39.83
C ARG A 523 -15.93 14.06 39.44
N ALA A 524 -16.73 13.66 38.44
CA ALA A 524 -16.72 12.32 37.88
C ALA A 524 -16.01 12.33 36.51
N PHE A 525 -14.85 11.69 36.43
CA PHE A 525 -14.11 11.54 35.20
C PHE A 525 -13.21 10.30 35.21
N GLU A 526 -12.77 9.91 34.01
CA GLU A 526 -11.84 8.81 33.78
C GLU A 526 -10.81 9.19 32.75
N ILE A 527 -9.55 8.86 32.99
CA ILE A 527 -8.44 9.06 32.05
C ILE A 527 -7.78 7.72 31.83
N SER A 528 -7.75 7.25 30.58
CA SER A 528 -7.11 5.99 30.23
C SER A 528 -5.98 6.21 29.23
N TYR A 529 -4.89 5.49 29.41
CA TYR A 529 -3.80 5.35 28.46
C TYR A 529 -3.66 3.90 28.01
N LEU A 530 -3.38 3.66 26.73
CA LEU A 530 -3.16 2.34 26.16
C LEU A 530 -2.08 2.41 25.08
N HIS A 531 -1.09 1.52 25.16
CA HIS A 531 -0.13 1.28 24.09
C HIS A 531 -0.45 -0.05 23.41
N LEU A 532 -0.80 -0.03 22.13
CA LEU A 532 -1.32 -1.16 21.36
C LEU A 532 -0.45 -1.43 20.12
N GLN A 533 -0.07 -2.69 19.92
CA GLN A 533 0.77 -3.12 18.80
C GLN A 533 0.13 -4.26 18.02
N THR A 534 0.25 -4.23 16.68
CA THR A 534 -0.03 -5.40 15.84
C THR A 534 1.13 -6.39 15.94
N ILE A 535 0.87 -7.56 16.52
CA ILE A 535 1.89 -8.56 16.85
C ILE A 535 1.97 -9.70 15.82
N ALA A 536 0.88 -9.97 15.11
CA ALA A 536 0.83 -11.00 14.07
C ALA A 536 -0.31 -10.75 13.08
N SER A 537 -0.17 -11.29 11.89
CA SER A 537 -1.23 -11.41 10.88
C SER A 537 -0.99 -12.67 10.06
N GLY A 538 -2.05 -13.39 9.72
CA GLY A 538 -1.96 -14.68 9.02
C GLY A 538 -2.42 -14.66 7.56
N ALA A 539 -3.14 -13.63 7.13
CA ALA A 539 -3.71 -13.53 5.79
C ALA A 539 -3.91 -12.06 5.42
N GLY A 540 -3.69 -11.75 4.14
CA GLY A 540 -3.91 -10.43 3.57
C GLY A 540 -2.81 -9.44 3.91
N ILE A 541 -3.13 -8.16 3.71
CA ILE A 541 -2.22 -7.04 3.93
C ILE A 541 -2.66 -6.29 5.20
N VAL A 542 -1.86 -6.37 6.27
CA VAL A 542 -2.17 -5.73 7.56
C VAL A 542 -1.01 -4.83 8.00
N PRO A 543 -1.22 -3.53 8.23
CA PRO A 543 -0.16 -2.66 8.73
C PRO A 543 0.38 -3.12 10.09
N LYS A 544 1.70 -3.12 10.26
CA LYS A 544 2.32 -3.28 11.58
C LYS A 544 2.24 -1.94 12.30
N ARG A 545 1.14 -1.74 13.00
CA ARG A 545 0.82 -0.51 13.70
C ARG A 545 1.31 -0.53 15.14
N PHE A 546 1.94 0.57 15.56
CA PHE A 546 2.14 0.96 16.96
C PHE A 546 1.22 2.13 17.26
N GLU A 547 0.43 2.05 18.31
CA GLU A 547 -0.61 3.02 18.63
C GLU A 547 -0.56 3.38 20.11
N ASP A 548 -0.53 4.68 20.39
CA ASP A 548 -0.71 5.26 21.71
C ASP A 548 -2.07 5.94 21.76
N ARG A 549 -2.89 5.58 22.73
CA ARG A 549 -4.24 6.08 22.90
C ARG A 549 -4.41 6.69 24.28
N ILE A 550 -4.94 7.90 24.32
CA ILE A 550 -5.38 8.58 25.54
C ILE A 550 -6.87 8.89 25.40
N VAL A 551 -7.66 8.55 26.40
CA VAL A 551 -9.11 8.82 26.42
C VAL A 551 -9.49 9.47 27.74
N LEU A 552 -10.15 10.62 27.66
CA LEU A 552 -10.82 11.28 28.77
C LEU A 552 -12.33 11.11 28.62
N ARG A 553 -12.96 10.56 29.67
CA ARG A 553 -14.42 10.50 29.80
C ARG A 553 -14.83 11.41 30.94
N PHE A 554 -15.70 12.36 30.67
CA PHE A 554 -16.20 13.32 31.66
C PHE A 554 -17.72 13.17 31.81
N TYR A 555 -18.19 13.22 33.06
CA TYR A 555 -19.58 12.99 33.42
C TYR A 555 -20.17 14.26 34.06
N PRO A 556 -20.57 15.27 33.26
CA PRO A 556 -21.03 16.57 33.77
C PRO A 556 -22.28 16.45 34.65
N ARG A 557 -23.11 15.43 34.41
CA ARG A 557 -24.32 15.13 35.19
C ARG A 557 -24.29 13.67 35.60
N PHE A 558 -23.43 13.34 36.57
CA PHE A 558 -23.38 12.00 37.16
C PHE A 558 -24.42 11.87 38.29
N ARG A 559 -25.40 10.98 38.11
CA ARG A 559 -26.34 10.57 39.17
C ARG A 559 -26.14 9.10 39.46
N ALA A 560 -25.56 8.80 40.63
CA ALA A 560 -25.58 7.49 41.25
C ALA A 560 -26.22 7.73 42.62
N ARG A 561 -27.50 7.44 42.81
CA ARG A 561 -28.13 7.54 44.14
C ARG A 561 -28.48 6.18 44.69
#